data_AF-A0A7L5DWM3-F1
#
_entry.id   AF-A0A7L5DWM3-F1
#
_cell.length_a   1.000
_cell.length_b   1.000
_cell.length_c   1.000
_cell.angle_alpha   90.00
_cell.angle_beta   90.00
_cell.angle_gamma   90.00
#
_symmetry.space_group_name_H-M   'P 1'
#
loop_
_entity.id
_entity.type
_entity.pdbx_description
1 polymer ?
#
loop_
_entity_poly.entity_id
_entity_poly.type
_entity_poly.pdbx_seq_one_letter_code
_entity_poly.pdbx_strand_id
1 'polypeptide(L)'
;MLHRTGYSVYDQGNSKYIQVETVLVFYREKFIISGKHMLFEDTALIGNMSYTDNGLSMSGLERLTQSERLQLVAHIKNYVAPDQASCAPTFGFGLQIKDNVVYCEIIVTDHIYHVWFDGKKVGKLTQNERFNWLQMQSELLPAGTLREISDRIEKHYVNF
;
A
#
# COMPACT_ATOMS: atom_id res chain seq x y z
N MET A 1 15.99 -3.41 -2.73
CA MET A 1 14.84 -2.61 -3.20
C MET A 1 13.83 -2.51 -2.07
N LEU A 2 13.11 -1.40 -1.91
CA LEU A 2 11.97 -1.31 -1.00
C LEU A 2 10.69 -1.52 -1.80
N HIS A 3 9.82 -2.40 -1.33
CA HIS A 3 8.48 -2.58 -1.88
C HIS A 3 7.44 -2.19 -0.84
N ARG A 4 6.49 -1.33 -1.24
CA ARG A 4 5.47 -0.80 -0.35
C ARG A 4 4.20 -1.60 -0.53
N THR A 5 3.60 -1.97 0.58
CA THR A 5 2.23 -2.50 0.67
C THR A 5 1.58 -1.84 1.87
N GLY A 6 0.35 -2.22 2.19
CA GLY A 6 -0.30 -1.76 3.39
C GLY A 6 -1.59 -2.51 3.62
N TYR A 7 -2.22 -2.19 4.75
CA TYR A 7 -3.53 -2.70 5.12
C TYR A 7 -4.25 -1.68 5.99
N SER A 8 -5.58 -1.67 5.92
CA SER A 8 -6.42 -0.95 6.87
C SER A 8 -6.64 -1.80 8.12
N VAL A 9 -6.59 -1.18 9.28
CA VAL A 9 -6.96 -1.82 10.55
C VAL A 9 -8.22 -1.18 11.09
N TYR A 10 -9.14 -2.02 11.55
CA TYR A 10 -10.30 -1.64 12.34
C TYR A 10 -10.18 -2.25 13.72
N ASP A 11 -10.18 -1.39 14.73
CA ASP A 11 -10.26 -1.81 16.12
C ASP A 11 -11.10 -0.82 16.93
N GLN A 12 -12.11 -1.33 17.64
CA GLN A 12 -12.96 -0.55 18.56
C GLN A 12 -13.57 0.75 17.97
N GLY A 13 -13.91 0.75 16.68
CA GLY A 13 -14.49 1.92 16.00
C GLY A 13 -13.46 2.95 15.52
N ASN A 14 -12.16 2.69 15.72
CA ASN A 14 -11.09 3.46 15.11
C ASN A 14 -10.58 2.71 13.87
N SER A 15 -10.50 3.44 12.76
CA SER A 15 -9.91 2.95 11.52
C SER A 15 -8.59 3.66 11.30
N LYS A 16 -7.51 2.91 11.08
CA LYS A 16 -6.22 3.47 10.73
C LYS A 16 -5.56 2.70 9.61
N TYR A 17 -4.60 3.35 8.98
CA TYR A 17 -3.84 2.80 7.87
C TYR A 17 -2.42 2.50 8.32
N ILE A 18 -1.93 1.30 7.97
CA ILE A 18 -0.55 0.89 8.20
C ILE A 18 0.11 0.60 6.85
N GLN A 19 1.09 1.42 6.47
CA GLN A 19 2.01 1.11 5.39
C GLN A 19 3.05 0.11 5.88
N VAL A 20 3.39 -0.84 5.02
CA VAL A 20 4.46 -1.81 5.22
C VAL A 20 5.48 -1.66 4.10
N GLU A 21 6.66 -1.16 4.43
CA GLU A 21 7.80 -1.17 3.52
C GLU A 21 8.64 -2.43 3.75
N THR A 22 8.65 -3.32 2.75
CA THR A 22 9.39 -4.57 2.79
C THR A 22 10.71 -4.44 2.03
N VAL A 23 11.80 -4.86 2.66
CA VAL A 23 13.10 -4.93 2.01
C VAL A 23 13.16 -6.21 1.14
N LEU A 24 13.38 -6.01 -0.15
CA LEU A 24 13.59 -7.08 -1.13
C LEU A 24 15.07 -7.18 -1.52
N VAL A 25 15.54 -8.42 -1.62
CA VAL A 25 16.87 -8.78 -2.12
C VAL A 25 16.72 -9.39 -3.51
N PHE A 26 17.58 -9.01 -4.44
CA PHE A 26 17.62 -9.61 -5.76
C PHE A 26 18.57 -10.81 -5.76
N TYR A 27 18.06 -12.00 -6.09
CA TYR A 27 18.83 -13.23 -6.09
C TYR A 27 18.29 -14.21 -7.14
N ARG A 28 19.18 -14.78 -7.97
CA ARG A 28 18.84 -15.70 -9.06
C ARG A 28 17.69 -15.19 -9.94
N GLU A 29 17.85 -13.97 -10.44
CA GLU A 29 16.92 -13.35 -11.39
C GLU A 29 15.51 -13.11 -10.85
N LYS A 30 15.35 -13.06 -9.52
CA LYS A 30 14.07 -12.74 -8.87
C LYS A 30 14.27 -11.95 -7.59
N PHE A 31 13.23 -11.22 -7.21
CA PHE A 31 13.17 -10.63 -5.88
C PHE A 31 12.72 -11.66 -4.85
N ILE A 32 13.39 -11.64 -3.69
CA ILE A 32 13.01 -12.41 -2.51
C ILE A 32 12.86 -11.47 -1.32
N ILE A 33 11.99 -11.84 -0.38
CA ILE A 33 11.76 -11.09 0.84
C ILE A 33 12.99 -11.24 1.74
N SER A 34 13.59 -10.13 2.18
CA SER A 34 14.74 -10.19 3.10
C SER A 34 14.35 -10.56 4.53
N GLY A 35 13.05 -10.67 4.79
CA GLY A 35 12.45 -10.83 6.11
C GLY A 35 12.38 -9.53 6.93
N LYS A 36 12.75 -8.36 6.39
CA LYS A 36 12.71 -7.07 7.10
C LYS A 36 11.56 -6.21 6.59
N HIS A 37 10.77 -5.70 7.52
CA HIS A 37 9.58 -4.89 7.26
C HIS A 37 9.59 -3.66 8.18
N MET A 38 9.43 -2.47 7.60
CA MET A 38 9.25 -1.21 8.32
C MET A 38 7.77 -0.82 8.25
N LEU A 39 7.25 -0.29 9.34
CA LEU A 39 5.83 -0.02 9.52
C LEU A 39 5.62 1.46 9.72
N PHE A 40 4.70 2.04 8.95
CA PHE A 40 4.38 3.46 9.04
C PHE A 40 2.88 3.67 9.20
N GLU A 41 2.51 4.61 10.06
CA GLU A 41 1.18 5.21 10.09
C GLU A 41 1.32 6.57 9.41
N ASP A 42 0.63 6.76 8.29
CA ASP A 42 0.87 7.86 7.34
C ASP A 42 2.35 7.96 6.92
N THR A 43 3.09 8.93 7.48
CA THR A 43 4.52 9.15 7.22
C THR A 43 5.40 8.84 8.43
N ALA A 44 4.81 8.51 9.58
CA ALA A 44 5.54 8.29 10.82
C ALA A 44 5.95 6.82 10.93
N LEU A 45 7.24 6.54 11.13
CA LEU A 45 7.71 5.20 11.46
C LEU A 45 7.15 4.80 12.83
N ILE A 46 6.34 3.75 12.84
CA ILE A 46 5.72 3.22 14.07
C ILE A 46 6.35 1.91 14.54
N GLY A 47 7.31 1.34 13.79
CA GLY A 47 8.04 0.16 14.22
C GLY A 47 8.53 -0.70 13.07
N ASN A 48 9.02 -1.89 13.40
CA ASN A 48 9.54 -2.83 12.43
C ASN A 48 9.31 -4.28 12.86
N MET A 49 9.30 -5.15 11.86
CA MET A 49 9.14 -6.59 12.01
C MET A 49 10.22 -7.29 11.19
N SER A 50 10.87 -8.28 11.81
CA SER A 50 11.99 -9.00 11.21
C SER A 50 11.85 -10.50 11.43
N TYR A 51 12.00 -11.29 10.38
CA TYR A 51 12.26 -12.73 10.51
C TYR A 51 13.71 -12.94 10.91
N THR A 52 13.90 -13.67 12.00
CA THR A 52 15.19 -14.12 12.52
C THR A 52 15.20 -15.64 12.59
N ASP A 53 16.36 -16.23 12.87
CA ASP A 53 16.49 -17.69 13.06
C ASP A 53 15.60 -18.20 14.23
N ASN A 54 15.29 -17.32 15.18
CA ASN A 54 14.42 -17.61 16.32
C ASN A 54 12.94 -17.31 16.06
N GLY A 55 12.58 -17.11 14.79
CA GLY A 55 11.24 -16.73 14.37
C GLY A 55 11.07 -15.21 14.28
N LEU A 56 9.84 -14.76 14.50
CA LEU A 56 9.44 -13.40 14.23
C LEU A 56 9.78 -12.46 15.41
N SER A 57 10.56 -11.43 15.12
CA SER A 57 10.86 -10.33 16.04
C SER A 57 10.07 -9.07 15.65
N MET A 58 9.54 -8.37 16.64
CA MET A 58 8.79 -7.12 16.48
C MET A 58 9.35 -6.07 17.45
N SER A 59 9.51 -4.83 16.99
CA SER A 59 10.03 -3.71 17.80
C SER A 59 9.30 -2.41 17.47
N GLY A 60 9.11 -1.55 18.48
CA GLY A 60 8.43 -0.26 18.35
C GLY A 60 6.90 -0.33 18.27
N LEU A 61 6.31 -1.51 18.36
CA LEU A 61 4.87 -1.73 18.18
C LEU A 61 4.06 -1.58 19.47
N GLU A 62 4.58 -0.85 20.47
CA GLU A 62 3.90 -0.69 21.76
C GLU A 62 2.55 0.00 21.61
N ARG A 63 2.40 0.85 20.59
CA ARG A 63 1.17 1.56 20.25
C ARG A 63 0.11 0.70 19.57
N LEU A 64 0.48 -0.50 19.11
CA LEU A 64 -0.46 -1.41 18.46
C LEU A 64 -1.16 -2.31 19.48
N THR A 65 -2.48 -2.40 19.37
CA THR A 65 -3.29 -3.35 20.13
C THR A 65 -2.96 -4.80 19.76
N GLN A 66 -3.39 -5.76 20.57
CA GLN A 66 -3.19 -7.18 20.24
C GLN A 66 -3.87 -7.56 18.91
N SER A 67 -5.07 -7.02 18.65
CA SER A 67 -5.80 -7.25 17.39
C SER A 67 -5.01 -6.73 16.20
N GLU A 68 -4.49 -5.50 16.30
CA GLU A 68 -3.66 -4.87 15.26
C GLU A 68 -2.39 -5.69 14.96
N ARG A 69 -1.72 -6.17 16.00
CA ARG A 69 -0.52 -7.02 15.84
C ARG A 69 -0.85 -8.35 15.15
N LEU A 70 -2.01 -8.95 15.42
CA LEU A 70 -2.42 -10.19 14.76
C LEU A 70 -2.70 -9.97 13.27
N GLN A 71 -3.36 -8.86 12.92
CA GLN A 71 -3.61 -8.48 11.53
C GLN A 71 -2.30 -8.19 10.78
N LEU A 72 -1.36 -7.48 11.42
CA LEU A 72 -0.01 -7.28 10.89
C LEU A 72 0.70 -8.61 10.58
N VAL A 73 0.70 -9.53 11.53
CA VAL A 73 1.35 -10.84 11.37
C VAL A 73 0.70 -11.63 10.23
N ALA A 74 -0.63 -11.57 10.10
CA ALA A 74 -1.34 -12.19 9.00
C ALA A 74 -0.97 -11.56 7.64
N HIS A 75 -0.91 -10.22 7.56
CA HIS A 75 -0.50 -9.48 6.35
C HIS A 75 0.88 -9.90 5.88
N ILE A 76 1.88 -9.88 6.78
CA ILE A 76 3.25 -10.25 6.45
C ILE A 76 3.38 -11.73 6.06
N LYS A 77 2.69 -12.64 6.77
CA LYS A 77 2.75 -14.07 6.47
C LYS A 77 2.22 -14.40 5.07
N ASN A 78 1.24 -13.63 4.60
CA ASN A 78 0.63 -13.81 3.29
C ASN A 78 1.32 -12.96 2.20
N TYR A 79 2.33 -12.16 2.56
CA TYR A 79 3.02 -11.32 1.60
C TYR A 79 3.90 -12.15 0.66
N VAL A 80 3.74 -11.92 -0.63
CA VAL A 80 4.52 -12.54 -1.71
C VAL A 80 5.33 -11.46 -2.40
N ALA A 81 6.63 -11.71 -2.59
CA ALA A 81 7.47 -10.76 -3.32
C ALA A 81 6.96 -10.62 -4.77
N PRO A 82 6.89 -9.38 -5.30
CA PRO A 82 6.55 -9.15 -6.70
C PRO A 82 7.57 -9.75 -7.65
N ASP A 83 7.13 -10.19 -8.83
CA ASP A 83 8.00 -10.58 -9.93
C ASP A 83 8.77 -9.36 -10.48
N GLN A 84 9.91 -9.61 -11.15
CA GLN A 84 10.81 -8.54 -11.60
C GLN A 84 10.14 -7.55 -12.60
N ALA A 85 9.14 -8.01 -13.36
CA ALA A 85 8.36 -7.17 -14.27
C ALA A 85 7.30 -6.30 -13.58
N SER A 86 6.98 -6.57 -12.31
CA SER A 86 5.97 -5.82 -11.54
C SER A 86 6.55 -4.76 -10.61
N CYS A 87 7.84 -4.43 -10.72
CA CYS A 87 8.45 -3.26 -10.06
C CYS A 87 8.05 -1.92 -10.72
N ALA A 88 6.85 -1.86 -11.27
CA ALA A 88 6.21 -0.63 -11.66
C ALA A 88 6.24 0.37 -10.47
N PRO A 89 6.44 1.67 -10.72
CA PRO A 89 6.32 2.67 -9.68
C PRO A 89 5.00 2.51 -8.93
N THR A 90 5.08 2.43 -7.61
CA THR A 90 3.93 2.26 -6.73
C THR A 90 4.01 3.16 -5.51
N PHE A 91 2.85 3.64 -5.07
CA PHE A 91 2.70 4.28 -3.77
C PHE A 91 1.32 3.94 -3.19
N GLY A 92 1.23 3.97 -1.87
CA GLY A 92 0.01 3.63 -1.15
C GLY A 92 -0.38 4.69 -0.13
N PHE A 93 -1.66 4.72 0.22
CA PHE A 93 -2.22 5.61 1.24
C PHE A 93 -3.55 5.08 1.77
N GLY A 94 -3.91 5.49 2.99
CA GLY A 94 -5.26 5.26 3.53
C GLY A 94 -6.28 6.15 2.83
N LEU A 95 -7.42 5.58 2.46
CA LEU A 95 -8.51 6.30 1.80
C LEU A 95 -9.81 6.10 2.57
N GLN A 96 -10.45 7.19 3.02
CA GLN A 96 -11.74 7.12 3.69
C GLN A 96 -12.86 6.97 2.65
N ILE A 97 -13.60 5.87 2.70
CA ILE A 97 -14.78 5.58 1.88
C ILE A 97 -15.95 5.31 2.81
N LYS A 98 -16.89 6.27 2.89
CA LYS A 98 -18.01 6.25 3.86
C LYS A 98 -17.45 6.15 5.29
N ASP A 99 -17.88 5.16 6.07
CA ASP A 99 -17.46 4.93 7.45
C ASP A 99 -16.21 4.06 7.57
N ASN A 100 -15.55 3.79 6.44
CA ASN A 100 -14.45 2.84 6.34
C ASN A 100 -13.16 3.46 5.75
N VAL A 101 -12.01 3.31 6.38
CA VAL A 101 -10.67 3.42 5.74
C VAL A 101 -10.34 2.14 4.97
N VAL A 102 -9.90 2.28 3.72
CA VAL A 102 -9.33 1.20 2.90
C VAL A 102 -7.87 1.52 2.55
N TYR A 103 -7.01 0.51 2.38
CA TYR A 103 -5.68 0.73 1.82
C TYR A 103 -5.80 0.91 0.30
N CYS A 104 -5.49 2.10 -0.19
CA CYS A 104 -5.41 2.39 -1.61
C CYS A 104 -3.96 2.28 -2.08
N GLU A 105 -3.73 1.51 -3.13
CA GLU A 105 -2.44 1.39 -3.81
C GLU A 105 -2.57 1.79 -5.27
N ILE A 106 -1.62 2.61 -5.73
CA ILE A 106 -1.53 3.07 -7.10
C ILE A 106 -0.29 2.47 -7.73
N ILE A 107 -0.49 1.71 -8.82
CA ILE A 107 0.60 1.11 -9.60
C ILE A 107 0.59 1.77 -10.99
N VAL A 108 1.74 2.27 -11.43
CA VAL A 108 1.86 3.03 -12.70
C VAL A 108 2.46 2.17 -13.81
N THR A 109 1.78 2.07 -14.94
CA THR A 109 2.28 1.39 -16.15
C THR A 109 1.85 2.17 -17.39
N ASP A 110 2.80 2.60 -18.22
CA ASP A 110 2.52 3.31 -19.48
C ASP A 110 1.53 4.49 -19.34
N HIS A 111 1.73 5.34 -18.32
CA HIS A 111 0.83 6.47 -17.97
C HIS A 111 -0.62 6.07 -17.59
N ILE A 112 -0.83 4.79 -17.28
CA ILE A 112 -2.05 4.26 -16.70
C ILE A 112 -1.81 4.01 -15.21
N TYR A 113 -2.71 4.53 -14.39
CA TYR A 113 -2.69 4.39 -12.94
C TYR A 113 -3.69 3.31 -12.54
N HIS A 114 -3.18 2.15 -12.14
CA HIS A 114 -3.97 1.04 -11.66
C HIS A 114 -4.30 1.27 -10.18
N VAL A 115 -5.59 1.35 -9.87
CA VAL A 115 -6.08 1.57 -8.50
C VAL A 115 -6.44 0.23 -7.88
N TRP A 116 -5.90 -0.03 -6.69
CA TRP A 116 -6.16 -1.23 -5.90
C TRP A 116 -6.64 -0.83 -4.51
N PHE A 117 -7.69 -1.50 -4.01
CA PHE A 117 -8.15 -1.40 -2.62
C PHE A 117 -7.91 -2.73 -1.91
N ASP A 118 -7.19 -2.71 -0.79
CA ASP A 118 -6.88 -3.87 0.05
C ASP A 118 -6.38 -5.09 -0.76
N GLY A 119 -5.47 -4.82 -1.71
CA GLY A 119 -4.89 -5.86 -2.58
C GLY A 119 -5.80 -6.36 -3.70
N LYS A 120 -6.96 -5.74 -3.93
CA LYS A 120 -7.84 -6.01 -5.07
C LYS A 120 -7.85 -4.83 -6.04
N LYS A 121 -7.60 -5.10 -7.33
CA LYS A 121 -7.72 -4.09 -8.38
C LYS A 121 -9.18 -3.62 -8.51
N VAL A 122 -9.39 -2.31 -8.33
CA VAL A 122 -10.71 -1.67 -8.37
C VAL A 122 -10.87 -0.71 -9.54
N GLY A 123 -9.79 -0.31 -10.22
CA GLY A 123 -9.93 0.57 -11.39
C GLY A 123 -8.65 0.90 -12.13
N LYS A 124 -8.82 1.67 -13.20
CA LYS A 124 -7.75 2.28 -13.99
C LYS A 124 -8.06 3.74 -14.25
N LEU A 125 -7.11 4.60 -13.98
CA LEU A 125 -7.17 6.03 -14.28
C LEU A 125 -6.11 6.40 -15.31
N THR A 126 -6.37 7.43 -16.09
CA THR A 126 -5.39 8.09 -16.96
C THR A 126 -5.71 9.57 -17.06
N GLN A 127 -4.80 10.37 -17.61
CA GLN A 127 -5.06 11.77 -17.96
C GLN A 127 -5.15 11.91 -19.48
N ASN A 128 -6.12 12.71 -19.94
CA ASN A 128 -6.13 13.13 -21.35
C ASN A 128 -5.13 14.26 -21.61
N GLU A 129 -4.99 14.68 -22.87
CA GLU A 129 -4.09 15.77 -23.30
C GLU A 129 -4.38 17.13 -22.62
N ARG A 130 -5.55 17.27 -22.00
CA ARG A 130 -5.96 18.46 -21.23
C ARG A 130 -5.82 18.25 -19.72
N PHE A 131 -5.07 17.23 -19.30
CA PHE A 131 -4.85 16.86 -17.89
C PHE A 131 -6.10 16.51 -17.10
N ASN A 132 -7.21 16.15 -17.77
CA ASN A 132 -8.41 15.69 -17.08
C ASN A 132 -8.29 14.20 -16.77
N TRP A 133 -8.62 13.83 -15.53
CA TRP A 133 -8.69 12.45 -15.10
C TRP A 133 -9.84 11.70 -15.75
N LEU A 134 -9.52 10.57 -16.37
CA LEU A 134 -10.45 9.65 -17.01
C LEU A 134 -10.37 8.29 -16.31
N GLN A 135 -11.52 7.72 -15.95
CA GLN A 135 -11.60 6.32 -15.50
C GLN A 135 -11.83 5.42 -16.71
N MET A 136 -10.86 4.53 -17.00
CA MET A 136 -10.85 3.74 -18.23
C MET A 136 -11.59 2.40 -18.12
N GLN A 137 -11.56 1.76 -16.96
CA GLN A 137 -12.17 0.44 -16.73
C GLN A 137 -12.44 0.22 -15.24
N SER A 138 -13.65 -0.30 -14.90
CA SER A 138 -14.11 -0.94 -13.64
C SER A 138 -15.44 -0.38 -13.11
N GLU A 139 -15.86 -0.82 -11.91
CA GLU A 139 -16.86 -0.15 -11.08
C GLU A 139 -16.55 1.35 -10.94
N LEU A 140 -17.53 2.19 -11.26
CA LEU A 140 -17.39 3.64 -11.15
C LEU A 140 -17.03 4.02 -9.71
N LEU A 141 -15.87 4.66 -9.54
CA LEU A 141 -15.48 5.19 -8.25
C LEU A 141 -16.38 6.40 -7.93
N PRO A 142 -16.87 6.55 -6.68
CA PRO A 142 -17.57 7.76 -6.28
C PRO A 142 -16.73 9.00 -6.58
N ALA A 143 -17.37 10.10 -7.00
CA ALA A 143 -16.67 11.30 -7.42
C ALA A 143 -15.71 11.88 -6.37
N GLY A 144 -16.05 11.78 -5.08
CA GLY A 144 -15.17 12.17 -3.98
C GLY A 144 -13.91 11.30 -3.89
N THR A 145 -14.08 9.98 -3.99
CA THR A 145 -12.99 8.99 -4.00
C THR A 145 -12.06 9.20 -5.19
N LEU A 146 -12.63 9.40 -6.39
CA LEU A 146 -11.84 9.69 -7.59
C LEU A 146 -11.01 10.97 -7.41
N ARG A 147 -11.63 12.04 -6.89
CA ARG A 147 -10.95 13.33 -6.65
C ARG A 147 -9.78 13.20 -5.69
N GLU A 148 -9.97 12.50 -4.58
CA GLU A 148 -8.89 12.29 -3.60
C GLU A 148 -7.76 11.46 -4.21
N ILE A 149 -8.06 10.37 -4.91
CA ILE A 149 -7.03 9.55 -5.56
C ILE A 149 -6.25 10.38 -6.59
N SER A 150 -6.92 11.15 -7.44
CA SER A 150 -6.24 12.01 -8.42
C SER A 150 -5.32 13.04 -7.76
N ASP A 151 -5.77 13.70 -6.69
CA ASP A 151 -4.96 14.68 -5.95
C ASP A 151 -3.71 14.03 -5.31
N ARG A 152 -3.85 12.82 -4.77
CA ARG A 152 -2.73 12.04 -4.22
C ARG A 152 -1.72 11.66 -5.30
N ILE A 153 -2.19 11.27 -6.50
CA ILE A 153 -1.34 10.95 -7.64
C ILE A 153 -0.55 12.18 -8.10
N GLU A 154 -1.23 13.31 -8.26
CA GLU A 154 -0.60 14.58 -8.67
C GLU A 154 0.47 15.02 -7.68
N LYS A 155 0.18 14.97 -6.38
CA LYS A 155 1.15 15.28 -5.33
C LYS A 155 2.34 14.33 -5.31
N HIS A 156 2.16 13.06 -5.69
CA HIS A 156 3.24 12.07 -5.64
C HIS A 156 4.15 12.09 -6.87
N TYR A 157 3.58 12.17 -8.06
CA TYR A 157 4.33 12.02 -9.32
C TYR A 157 4.53 13.31 -10.11
N VAL A 158 3.67 14.31 -9.92
CA VAL A 158 3.60 15.46 -10.84
C VAL A 158 4.33 16.70 -10.29
N ASN A 159 4.75 16.72 -9.01
CA ASN A 159 5.59 17.76 -8.38
C ASN A 159 5.58 19.12 -9.11
N PHE A 160 4.54 19.92 -8.87
CA PHE A 160 4.53 21.34 -9.24
C PHE A 160 5.33 22.17 -8.24
#